data_AF-A0A1I0LV45-F1
#
_entry.id   AF-A0A1I0LV45-F1
#
_cell.length_a   1.000
_cell.length_b   1.000
_cell.length_c   1.000
_cell.angle_alpha   90.00
_cell.angle_beta   90.00
_cell.angle_gamma   90.00
#
_symmetry.space_group_name_H-M   'P 1'
#
loop_
_entity.id
_entity.type
_entity.pdbx_description
1 polymer ?
#
loop_
_entity_poly.entity_id
_entity_poly.type
_entity_poly.pdbx_seq_one_letter_code
_entity_poly.pdbx_strand_id
1 'polypeptide(L)'
;MMATQEQIAAARRLIEQLRDQHANDVRKLISLLEGGAMKGKAADRLLRDCQAWEAAYKGVFNRALALVESVQPDPAKPADPLGLWQPPLNLPGRAGS
;
A
#
# COMPACT_ATOMS: atom_id res chain seq x y z
N MET A 1 16.04 8.08 -2.21
CA MET A 1 15.78 7.82 -0.77
C MET A 1 15.05 6.49 -0.73
N MET A 2 15.67 5.45 -0.15
CA MET A 2 15.22 4.05 -0.25
C MET A 2 14.17 3.74 0.81
N ALA A 3 13.16 2.93 0.46
CA ALA A 3 12.17 2.43 1.41
C ALA A 3 12.73 1.20 2.14
N THR A 4 12.89 1.27 3.45
CA THR A 4 13.26 0.11 4.27
C THR A 4 12.09 -0.87 4.38
N GLN A 5 12.36 -2.14 4.71
CA GLN A 5 11.30 -3.14 4.93
C GLN A 5 10.31 -2.68 6.02
N GLU A 6 10.78 -1.95 7.03
CA GLU A 6 9.92 -1.34 8.05
C GLU A 6 9.00 -0.25 7.47
N GLN A 7 9.50 0.57 6.55
CA GLN A 7 8.70 1.60 5.87
C GLN A 7 7.64 0.98 4.96
N ILE A 8 7.97 -0.10 4.25
CA ILE A 8 7.00 -0.87 3.43
C ILE A 8 5.92 -1.48 4.33
N ALA A 9 6.31 -2.09 5.45
CA ALA A 9 5.37 -2.67 6.41
C ALA A 9 4.47 -1.60 7.06
N ALA A 10 5.04 -0.44 7.40
CA ALA A 10 4.28 0.69 7.94
C ALA A 10 3.28 1.23 6.90
N ALA A 11 3.68 1.39 5.64
CA ALA A 11 2.81 1.81 4.56
C ALA A 11 1.65 0.82 4.36
N ARG A 12 1.93 -0.49 4.36
CA ARG A 12 0.90 -1.53 4.26
C ARG A 12 -0.13 -1.41 5.39
N ARG A 13 0.31 -1.31 6.64
CA ARG A 13 -0.56 -1.16 7.81
C ARG A 13 -1.43 0.10 7.73
N LEU A 14 -0.86 1.23 7.30
CA LEU A 14 -1.60 2.48 7.14
C LEU A 14 -2.69 2.36 6.07
N ILE A 15 -2.40 1.70 4.94
CA ILE A 15 -3.39 1.47 3.88
C ILE A 15 -4.53 0.58 4.38
N GLU A 16 -4.22 -0.48 5.13
CA GLU A 16 -5.23 -1.36 5.75
C GLU A 16 -6.11 -0.58 6.74
N GLN A 17 -5.52 0.22 7.63
CA GLN A 17 -6.25 1.06 8.58
C GLN A 17 -7.17 2.06 7.89
N LEU A 18 -6.69 2.74 6.85
CA LEU A 18 -7.50 3.69 6.08
C LEU A 18 -8.66 3.00 5.37
N ARG A 19 -8.43 1.82 4.80
CA ARG A 19 -9.48 1.01 4.16
C ARG A 19 -10.57 0.65 5.16
N ASP A 20 -10.18 0.14 6.32
CA ASP A 20 -11.12 -0.36 7.31
C ASP A 20 -11.91 0.78 7.97
N GLN A 21 -11.26 1.91 8.25
CA GLN A 21 -11.92 3.13 8.73
C GLN A 21 -12.95 3.62 7.70
N HIS A 22 -12.54 3.74 6.44
CA HIS A 22 -13.42 4.17 5.36
C HIS A 22 -14.64 3.26 5.19
N ALA A 23 -14.43 1.94 5.16
CA ALA A 23 -15.51 0.96 5.05
C ALA A 23 -16.50 1.05 6.22
N ASN A 24 -15.99 1.28 7.45
CA ASN A 24 -16.83 1.45 8.62
C ASN A 24 -17.69 2.72 8.53
N ASP A 25 -17.10 3.84 8.13
CA ASP A 25 -17.82 5.12 8.06
C ASP A 25 -18.88 5.13 6.96
N VAL A 26 -18.59 4.55 5.79
CA VAL A 26 -19.59 4.39 4.71
C VAL A 26 -20.71 3.45 5.15
N ARG A 27 -20.40 2.34 5.82
CA ARG A 27 -21.41 1.43 6.35
C ARG A 27 -22.32 2.12 7.37
N LYS A 28 -21.78 2.92 8.28
CA LYS A 28 -22.57 3.71 9.24
C LYS A 28 -23.52 4.67 8.52
N LEU A 29 -23.03 5.36 7.48
CA LEU A 29 -23.85 6.27 6.69
C LEU A 29 -25.00 5.54 6.00
N ILE A 30 -24.73 4.39 5.38
CA ILE A 30 -25.74 3.51 4.78
C ILE A 30 -26.79 3.11 5.83
N SER A 31 -26.36 2.62 6.99
CA SER A 31 -27.29 2.21 8.07
C SER A 31 -28.14 3.36 8.60
N LEU A 32 -27.61 4.59 8.65
CA LEU A 32 -28.42 5.77 9.00
C LEU A 32 -29.51 6.06 7.96
N LEU A 33 -29.18 5.94 6.67
CA LEU A 33 -30.14 6.16 5.59
C LEU A 33 -31.22 5.08 5.58
N GLU A 34 -30.83 3.81 5.73
CA GLU A 34 -31.75 2.67 5.84
C GLU A 34 -32.62 2.75 7.10
N GLY A 35 -32.07 3.27 8.20
CA GLY A 35 -32.78 3.56 9.44
C GLY A 35 -33.75 4.75 9.37
N GLY A 36 -33.83 5.42 8.21
CA GLY A 36 -34.79 6.49 7.96
C GLY A 36 -34.36 7.87 8.45
N ALA A 37 -33.06 8.11 8.67
CA ALA A 37 -32.52 9.45 8.95
C ALA A 37 -32.80 10.45 7.82
N MET A 38 -33.00 9.95 6.60
CA MET A 38 -33.44 10.72 5.43
C MET A 38 -34.48 9.90 4.65
N LYS A 39 -35.44 10.57 3.99
CA LYS A 39 -36.51 9.89 3.21
C LYS A 39 -36.69 10.50 1.83
N GLY A 40 -37.28 9.72 0.93
CA GLY A 40 -37.62 10.12 -0.43
C GLY A 40 -36.45 10.04 -1.41
N LYS A 41 -36.67 10.56 -2.63
CA LYS A 41 -35.74 10.39 -3.77
C LYS A 41 -34.30 10.82 -3.48
N ALA A 42 -34.11 11.81 -2.60
CA ALA A 42 -32.77 12.26 -2.20
C ALA A 42 -32.04 11.22 -1.34
N ALA A 43 -32.74 10.53 -0.44
CA ALA A 43 -32.20 9.41 0.33
C ALA A 43 -31.83 8.24 -0.57
N ASP A 44 -32.70 7.87 -1.52
CA ASP A 44 -32.44 6.78 -2.47
C ASP A 44 -31.24 7.08 -3.39
N ARG A 45 -31.03 8.35 -3.73
CA ARG A 45 -29.86 8.78 -4.49
C ARG A 45 -28.60 8.69 -3.65
N LEU A 46 -28.64 9.25 -2.44
CA LEU A 46 -27.49 9.23 -1.53
C LEU A 46 -27.08 7.79 -1.15
N LEU A 47 -28.04 6.89 -0.95
CA LEU A 47 -27.77 5.48 -0.69
C LEU A 47 -27.00 4.82 -1.85
N ARG A 48 -27.43 5.07 -3.09
CA ARG A 48 -26.74 4.59 -4.29
C ARG A 48 -25.35 5.18 -4.43
N ASP A 49 -25.21 6.48 -4.16
CA ASP A 49 -23.91 7.15 -4.19
C ASP A 49 -22.97 6.57 -3.12
N CYS A 50 -23.46 6.23 -1.93
CA CYS A 50 -22.67 5.56 -0.88
C CYS A 50 -22.22 4.15 -1.29
N GLN A 51 -23.10 3.37 -1.91
CA GLN A 51 -22.77 2.02 -2.41
C GLN A 51 -21.73 2.09 -3.54
N ALA A 52 -21.87 3.05 -4.46
CA ALA A 52 -20.89 3.29 -5.50
C ALA A 52 -19.55 3.76 -4.93
N TRP A 53 -19.59 4.60 -3.89
CA TRP A 53 -18.42 5.08 -3.16
C TRP A 53 -17.63 3.91 -2.54
N GLU A 54 -18.31 2.99 -1.85
CA GLU A 54 -17.70 1.79 -1.26
C GLU A 54 -17.00 0.92 -2.34
N ALA A 55 -17.70 0.66 -3.45
CA ALA A 55 -17.16 -0.16 -4.54
C ALA A 55 -15.92 0.47 -5.19
N ALA A 56 -15.95 1.79 -5.43
CA ALA A 56 -14.84 2.52 -6.04
C ALA A 56 -13.60 2.52 -5.14
N TYR A 57 -13.76 2.82 -3.86
CA TYR A 57 -12.63 2.90 -2.93
C TYR A 57 -12.04 1.53 -2.60
N LYS A 58 -12.84 0.47 -2.55
CA LYS A 58 -12.32 -0.91 -2.43
C LYS A 58 -11.31 -1.22 -3.53
N GLY A 59 -11.59 -0.80 -4.77
CA GLY A 59 -10.66 -0.94 -5.89
C GLY A 59 -9.37 -0.15 -5.72
N VAL A 60 -9.45 1.08 -5.19
CA VAL A 60 -8.28 1.94 -4.93
C VAL A 60 -7.37 1.31 -3.88
N PHE A 61 -7.93 0.88 -2.74
CA PHE A 61 -7.14 0.29 -1.65
C PHE A 61 -6.49 -1.03 -2.07
N ASN A 62 -7.18 -1.88 -2.84
CA ASN A 62 -6.59 -3.11 -3.36
C ASN A 62 -5.40 -2.83 -4.30
N ARG A 63 -5.52 -1.82 -5.19
CA ARG A 63 -4.39 -1.41 -6.04
C ARG A 63 -3.24 -0.84 -5.22
N ALA A 64 -3.53 -0.04 -4.20
CA ALA A 64 -2.51 0.53 -3.33
C ALA A 64 -1.75 -0.56 -2.57
N LEU A 65 -2.45 -1.57 -2.03
CA LEU A 65 -1.81 -2.72 -1.38
C LEU A 65 -0.95 -3.53 -2.36
N ALA A 66 -1.47 -3.83 -3.54
CA ALA A 66 -0.71 -4.56 -4.57
C ALA A 66 0.57 -3.82 -4.98
N LEU A 67 0.52 -2.49 -5.07
CA LEU A 67 1.70 -1.66 -5.35
C LEU A 67 2.73 -1.75 -4.21
N VAL A 68 2.29 -1.66 -2.95
CA VAL A 68 3.21 -1.78 -1.79
C VAL A 68 3.82 -3.18 -1.71
N GLU A 69 3.05 -4.23 -2.00
CA GLU A 69 3.53 -5.62 -2.02
C GLU A 69 4.48 -5.91 -3.19
N SER A 70 4.39 -5.15 -4.28
CA SER A 70 5.30 -5.26 -5.42
C SER A 70 6.70 -4.67 -5.17
N VAL A 71 6.86 -3.88 -4.11
CA VAL A 71 8.16 -3.31 -3.74
C VAL A 71 9.00 -4.40 -3.10
N GLN A 72 10.04 -4.85 -3.80
CA GLN A 72 11.06 -5.71 -3.19
C GLN A 72 11.92 -4.86 -2.23
N PRO A 73 12.11 -5.30 -0.97
CA PRO A 73 13.14 -4.71 -0.15
C PRO A 73 14.49 -4.97 -0.81
N ASP A 74 15.32 -3.94 -0.92
CA ASP A 74 16.71 -4.11 -1.35
C ASP A 74 17.36 -5.13 -0.41
N PRO A 75 18.01 -6.20 -0.91
CA PRO A 75 18.76 -7.09 -0.04
C PRO A 75 19.74 -6.21 0.72
N ALA A 76 19.52 -6.09 2.03
CA ALA A 76 20.42 -5.38 2.91
C ALA A 76 21.83 -5.86 2.56
N LYS A 77 22.64 -4.95 1.99
CA LYS A 77 24.05 -5.23 1.72
C LYS A 77 24.56 -5.91 2.98
N PRO A 78 25.04 -7.17 2.92
CA PRO A 78 25.55 -7.83 4.10
C PRO A 78 26.53 -6.87 4.72
N ALA A 79 26.17 -6.33 5.89
CA ALA A 79 27.08 -5.55 6.69
C ALA A 79 28.13 -6.57 7.07
N ASP A 80 29.20 -6.62 6.29
CA ASP A 80 30.28 -7.58 6.42
C ASP A 80 30.83 -7.44 7.85
N PRO A 81 30.44 -8.33 8.79
CA PRO A 81 30.82 -8.16 10.19
C PRO A 81 32.31 -8.45 10.38
N LEU A 82 32.98 -8.94 9.33
CA LEU A 82 34.33 -9.51 9.35
C LEU A 82 35.27 -8.87 8.32
N GLY A 83 34.80 -7.93 7.48
CA GLY A 83 35.59 -7.26 6.46
C GLY A 83 36.18 -8.19 5.38
N LEU A 84 35.49 -9.27 5.01
CA LEU A 84 36.01 -10.32 4.12
C LEU A 84 35.66 -10.15 2.64
N TRP A 85 34.83 -9.17 2.25
CA TRP A 85 34.56 -8.86 0.85
C TRP A 85 35.73 -8.14 0.19
N GLN A 86 36.62 -8.92 -0.45
CA GLN A 86 37.58 -8.38 -1.41
C GLN A 86 36.88 -8.08 -2.74
N PRO A 87 37.08 -6.88 -3.34
CA PRO A 87 36.60 -6.60 -4.68
C PRO A 87 37.30 -7.50 -5.70
N PRO A 88 36.66 -7.83 -6.85
CA PRO A 88 37.32 -8.60 -7.89
C PRO A 88 38.52 -7.81 -8.42
N LEU A 89 39.71 -8.40 -8.30
CA LEU A 89 40.96 -7.88 -8.85
C LEU A 89 40.78 -7.67 -10.35
N ASN A 90 40.72 -6.40 -10.74
CA ASN A 90 40.80 -5.97 -12.12
C ASN A 90 42.22 -6.32 -12.62
N LEU A 91 42.37 -7.45 -13.31
CA LEU A 91 43.62 -7.86 -13.96
C LEU A 91 43.89 -6.94 -15.16
N PRO A 92 44.94 -6.10 -15.17
CA PRO A 92 45.33 -5.43 -16.40
C PRO A 92 46.07 -6.43 -17.29
N GLY A 93 45.60 -6.54 -18.52
CA GLY A 93 46.14 -7.42 -19.54
C GLY A 93 47.60 -7.12 -19.90
N ARG A 94 48.31 -8.21 -20.19
CA ARG A 94 49.19 -8.41 -21.36
C ARG A 94 49.80 -7.15 -21.99
N ALA A 95 51.06 -6.89 -21.64
CA ALA A 95 52.11 -6.37 -22.53
C ALA A 95 53.38 -7.14 -22.12
N GLY A 96 54.07 -7.91 -22.97
CA GLY A 96 54.52 -7.56 -24.30
C GLY A 96 55.94 -6.98 -24.17
N SER A 97 56.95 -7.87 -24.09
CA SER A 97 58.33 -7.74 -24.61
C SER A 97 59.11 -8.99 -24.24
#